data_AF-A0A504JK36-F1
#
_entry.id   AF-A0A504JK36-F1
#
_cell.length_a   1.000
_cell.length_b   1.000
_cell.length_c   1.000
_cell.angle_alpha   90.00
_cell.angle_beta   90.00
_cell.angle_gamma   90.00
#
_symmetry.space_group_name_H-M   'P 1'
#
loop_
_entity.id
_entity.type
_entity.pdbx_description
1 polymer ?
#
loop_
_entity_poly.entity_id
_entity_poly.type
_entity_poly.pdbx_seq_one_letter_code
_entity_poly.pdbx_strand_id
1 'polypeptide(L)'
;MKSIDLKNKTTEKLESELKRLKTIIGALIGVLILLFAVTIYGLLTKENKSTFIALIAVAISCSAILPMQFNNMKKIKTELNIRKEK
;
A
#
# COMPACT_ATOMS: atom_id res chain seq x y z
N MET A 1 -5.79 4.79 -13.50
CA MET A 1 -6.36 4.33 -12.21
C MET A 1 -7.85 4.63 -12.22
N LYS A 2 -8.71 3.60 -12.18
CA LYS A 2 -10.17 3.73 -12.32
C LYS A 2 -10.71 4.61 -11.18
N SER A 3 -11.51 5.62 -11.50
CA SER A 3 -12.26 6.38 -10.50
C SER A 3 -13.01 5.39 -9.61
N ILE A 4 -12.72 5.42 -8.31
CA ILE A 4 -13.41 4.54 -7.37
C ILE A 4 -14.84 5.04 -7.32
N ASP A 5 -15.73 4.33 -7.99
CA ASP A 5 -17.15 4.62 -8.00
C ASP A 5 -17.74 4.20 -6.64
N LEU A 6 -17.51 5.07 -5.65
CA LEU A 6 -17.90 4.86 -4.26
C LEU A 6 -19.40 5.03 -4.07
N LYS A 7 -20.03 5.90 -4.89
CA LYS A 7 -21.46 6.22 -4.78
C LYS A 7 -22.38 5.04 -5.09
N ASN A 8 -22.04 4.18 -6.05
CA ASN A 8 -22.90 3.05 -6.44
C ASN A 8 -22.71 1.78 -5.58
N LYS A 9 -21.82 1.80 -4.57
CA LYS A 9 -21.59 0.65 -3.69
C LYS A 9 -22.38 0.78 -2.39
N THR A 10 -22.83 -0.36 -1.87
CA THR A 10 -23.46 -0.46 -0.54
C THR A 10 -22.44 -0.23 0.58
N THR A 11 -22.92 0.20 1.75
CA THR A 11 -22.09 0.47 2.94
C THR A 11 -21.26 -0.76 3.34
N GLU A 12 -21.87 -1.95 3.31
CA GLU A 12 -21.19 -3.23 3.61
C GLU A 12 -20.06 -3.55 2.62
N LYS A 13 -20.25 -3.25 1.32
CA LYS A 13 -19.20 -3.40 0.32
C LYS A 13 -18.05 -2.43 0.56
N LEU A 14 -18.34 -1.18 0.94
CA LEU A 14 -17.30 -0.20 1.27
C LEU A 14 -16.50 -0.60 2.52
N GLU A 15 -17.15 -1.10 3.57
CA GLU A 15 -16.45 -1.56 4.78
C GLU A 15 -15.58 -2.81 4.50
N SER A 16 -16.08 -3.75 3.72
CA SER A 16 -15.32 -4.92 3.27
C SER A 16 -14.09 -4.51 2.44
N GLU A 17 -14.24 -3.56 1.51
CA GLU A 17 -13.12 -3.04 0.73
C GLU A 17 -12.12 -2.26 1.59
N LEU A 18 -12.57 -1.48 2.57
CA LEU A 18 -11.68 -0.80 3.52
C LEU A 18 -10.86 -1.82 4.32
N LYS A 19 -11.48 -2.89 4.81
CA LYS A 19 -10.80 -3.96 5.54
C LYS A 19 -9.79 -4.68 4.65
N ARG A 20 -10.17 -5.00 3.41
CA ARG A 20 -9.27 -5.61 2.41
C ARG A 20 -8.08 -4.70 2.10
N LEU A 21 -8.30 -3.41 1.88
CA LEU A 21 -7.23 -2.44 1.64
C LEU A 21 -6.28 -2.38 2.85
N LYS A 22 -6.81 -2.36 4.08
CA LYS A 22 -5.99 -2.37 5.30
C LYS A 22 -5.10 -3.61 5.38
N THR A 23 -5.65 -4.79 5.06
CA THR A 23 -4.89 -6.04 5.03
C THR A 23 -3.79 -6.02 3.95
N ILE A 24 -4.12 -5.58 2.74
CA ILE A 24 -3.15 -5.50 1.63
C ILE A 24 -2.03 -4.50 1.96
N ILE A 25 -2.36 -3.33 2.50
CA ILE A 25 -1.38 -2.34 2.94
C ILE A 25 -0.47 -2.95 4.02
N GLY A 26 -1.04 -3.64 5.01
CA GLY A 26 -0.26 -4.31 6.06
C GLY A 26 0.71 -5.37 5.49
N ALA A 27 0.23 -6.21 4.58
CA ALA A 27 1.07 -7.21 3.92
C ALA A 27 2.18 -6.56 3.08
N LEU A 28 1.86 -5.50 2.32
CA LEU A 28 2.82 -4.78 1.49
C LEU A 28 3.91 -4.11 2.33
N ILE A 29 3.56 -3.52 3.47
CA ILE A 29 4.53 -2.97 4.43
C ILE A 29 5.45 -4.08 4.95
N GLY A 30 4.91 -5.24 5.33
CA GLY A 30 5.70 -6.36 5.81
C GLY A 30 6.72 -6.85 4.78
N VAL A 31 6.29 -7.02 3.52
CA VAL A 31 7.18 -7.41 2.42
C VAL A 31 8.23 -6.33 2.14
N LEU A 32 7.85 -5.04 2.17
CA LEU A 32 8.80 -3.95 1.98
C LEU A 32 9.87 -3.92 3.07
N ILE A 33 9.51 -4.09 4.35
CA ILE A 33 10.47 -4.14 5.45
C ILE A 33 11.47 -5.29 5.25
N LEU A 34 10.96 -6.48 4.90
CA LEU A 34 11.82 -7.64 4.63
C LEU A 34 12.74 -7.37 3.43
N LEU A 35 12.21 -6.79 2.35
CA LEU A 35 12.98 -6.45 1.16
C LEU A 35 14.08 -5.43 1.47
N PHE A 36 13.76 -4.38 2.24
CA PHE A 36 14.75 -3.40 2.69
C PHE A 36 15.83 -4.04 3.56
N ALA A 37 15.45 -4.90 4.52
CA ALA A 37 16.42 -5.58 5.39
C ALA A 37 17.39 -6.46 4.57
N VAL A 38 16.87 -7.28 3.66
CA VAL A 38 17.69 -8.14 2.79
C VAL A 38 18.57 -7.30 1.86
N THR A 39 18.03 -6.21 1.32
CA THR A 39 18.76 -5.37 0.36
C THR A 39 19.88 -4.58 1.03
N ILE A 40 19.63 -4.02 2.22
CA ILE A 40 20.66 -3.33 3.01
C ILE A 40 21.73 -4.33 3.45
N TYR A 41 21.34 -5.50 3.96
CA TYR A 41 22.28 -6.54 4.36
C TYR A 41 23.16 -6.98 3.18
N GLY A 42 22.56 -7.22 2.02
CA GLY A 42 23.29 -7.59 0.81
C GLY A 42 24.21 -6.48 0.29
N LEU A 43 23.78 -5.22 0.36
CA LEU A 43 24.61 -4.08 -0.04
C LEU A 43 25.86 -3.92 0.85
N LEU A 44 25.73 -4.25 2.15
CA LEU A 44 26.82 -4.16 3.12
C LEU A 44 27.79 -5.36 3.05
N THR A 45 27.29 -6.55 2.68
CA THR A 45 28.06 -7.81 2.77
C THR A 45 28.54 -8.36 1.42
N LYS A 46 27.92 -7.97 0.29
CA LYS A 46 28.28 -8.49 -1.05
C LYS A 46 29.05 -7.46 -1.85
N GLU A 47 30.08 -7.94 -2.55
CA GLU A 47 30.94 -7.14 -3.43
C GLU A 47 30.21 -6.65 -4.69
N ASN A 48 29.28 -7.47 -5.21
CA ASN A 48 28.41 -7.13 -6.34
C ASN A 48 27.22 -6.27 -5.92
N LYS A 49 27.46 -4.96 -5.78
CA LYS A 49 26.47 -3.98 -5.29
C LYS A 49 25.39 -3.61 -6.33
N SER A 50 25.64 -3.84 -7.62
CA SER A 50 24.73 -3.43 -8.71
C SER A 50 23.32 -4.02 -8.56
N THR A 51 23.20 -5.31 -8.26
CA THR A 51 21.92 -6.00 -8.04
C THR A 51 21.15 -5.41 -6.86
N PHE A 52 21.84 -5.09 -5.76
CA PHE A 52 21.21 -4.52 -4.56
C PHE A 52 20.78 -3.08 -4.78
N ILE A 53 21.53 -2.29 -5.55
CA ILE A 53 21.11 -0.94 -5.95
C ILE A 53 19.82 -1.00 -6.80
N ALA A 54 19.72 -1.95 -7.73
CA ALA A 54 18.49 -2.18 -8.50
C ALA A 54 17.32 -2.59 -7.59
N LEU A 55 17.55 -3.46 -6.61
CA LEU A 55 16.54 -3.85 -5.62
C LEU A 55 16.06 -2.68 -4.75
N ILE A 56 16.95 -1.74 -4.37
CA ILE A 56 16.56 -0.51 -3.66
C ILE A 56 15.63 0.33 -4.55
N ALA A 57 15.96 0.53 -5.82
CA ALA A 57 15.12 1.31 -6.73
C ALA A 57 13.71 0.70 -6.84
N VAL A 58 13.61 -0.63 -6.93
CA VAL A 58 12.33 -1.35 -6.90
C VAL A 58 11.60 -1.14 -5.57
N ALA A 59 12.28 -1.28 -4.44
CA ALA A 59 11.68 -1.08 -3.11
C ALA A 59 11.11 0.35 -2.94
N ILE A 60 11.84 1.36 -3.41
CA ILE A 60 11.39 2.77 -3.40
C ILE A 60 10.15 2.94 -4.30
N SER A 61 10.15 2.37 -5.50
CA SER A 61 9.00 2.44 -6.42
C SER A 61 7.75 1.80 -5.81
N CYS A 62 7.89 0.64 -5.16
CA CYS A 62 6.81 -0.03 -4.46
C CYS A 62 6.32 0.77 -3.24
N SER A 63 7.21 1.51 -2.57
CA SER A 63 6.85 2.39 -1.45
C SER A 63 5.95 3.55 -1.89
N ALA A 64 6.09 4.04 -3.13
CA ALA A 64 5.23 5.09 -3.68
C ALA A 64 3.76 4.63 -3.89
N ILE A 65 3.51 3.32 -3.90
CA ILE A 65 2.15 2.76 -3.97
C ILE A 65 1.42 2.94 -2.63
N LEU A 66 2.14 3.00 -1.49
CA LEU A 66 1.53 3.17 -0.17
C LEU A 66 0.73 4.47 -0.04
N PRO A 67 1.27 5.68 -0.36
CA PRO A 67 0.50 6.93 -0.35
C PRO A 67 -0.80 6.86 -1.16
N MET A 68 -0.75 6.23 -2.34
CA MET A 68 -1.91 6.07 -3.21
C MET A 68 -2.98 5.21 -2.53
N GLN A 69 -2.58 4.10 -1.91
CA GLN A 69 -3.48 3.21 -1.18
C GLN A 69 -4.07 3.87 0.08
N PHE A 70 -3.30 4.68 0.79
CA PHE A 70 -3.78 5.49 1.92
C PHE A 70 -4.82 6.54 1.49
N ASN A 71 -4.62 7.20 0.35
CA ASN A 71 -5.58 8.18 -0.16
C ASN A 71 -6.93 7.52 -0.52
N ASN A 72 -6.89 6.33 -1.14
CA ASN A 72 -8.09 5.55 -1.44
C ASN A 72 -8.83 5.13 -0.16
N MET A 73 -8.09 4.71 0.87
CA MET A 73 -8.66 4.35 2.18
C MET A 73 -9.33 5.56 2.86
N LYS A 74 -8.70 6.75 2.80
CA LYS A 74 -9.31 8.00 3.31
C LYS A 74 -10.62 8.31 2.60
N LYS A 75 -10.64 8.24 1.26
CA LYS A 75 -11.86 8.50 0.47
C LYS A 75 -13.02 7.57 0.84
N ILE A 76 -12.74 6.27 1.00
CA ILE A 76 -13.75 5.29 1.43
C ILE A 76 -14.25 5.61 2.85
N LYS A 77 -13.34 5.95 3.76
CA LYS A 77 -13.69 6.29 5.15
C LYS A 77 -14.53 7.57 5.23
N THR A 78 -14.21 8.59 4.44
CA THR A 78 -14.99 9.82 4.33
C THR A 78 -16.40 9.54 3.80
N GLU A 79 -16.54 8.75 2.74
CA GLU A 79 -17.86 8.34 2.22
C GLU A 79 -18.67 7.54 3.26
N LEU A 80 -18.04 6.61 3.98
CA LEU A 80 -18.70 5.86 5.06
C LEU A 80 -19.18 6.78 6.20
N ASN A 81 -18.40 7.79 6.58
CA ASN A 81 -18.81 8.75 7.61
C ASN A 81 -20.00 9.60 7.15
N ILE A 82 -19.97 10.13 5.92
CA ILE A 82 -21.08 10.92 5.36
C ILE A 82 -22.39 10.12 5.37
N ARG A 83 -22.33 8.80 5.15
CA ARG A 83 -23.51 7.92 5.19
C ARG A 83 -23.98 7.56 6.60
N LYS A 84 -23.10 7.65 7.62
CA LYS A 84 -23.43 7.42 9.03
C LYS A 84 -23.98 8.68 9.72
N GLU A 85 -23.64 9.86 9.22
CA GLU A 85 -24.17 11.16 9.68
C GLU A 85 -25.48 11.59 9.00
N LYS A 86 -26.01 10.76 8.09
CA LYS A 86 -27.32 10.92 7.45
C LYS A 86 -28.37 10.09 8.17
#